data_AF-A0A817NWE5-F1
#
_entry.id   AF-A0A817NWE5-F1
#
_cell.length_a   1.000
_cell.length_b   1.000
_cell.length_c   1.000
_cell.angle_alpha   90.00
_cell.angle_beta   90.00
_cell.angle_gamma   90.00
#
_symmetry.space_group_name_H-M   'P 1'
#
loop_
_entity.id
_entity.type
_entity.pdbx_description
1 polymer ?
#
loop_
_entity_poly.entity_id
_entity_poly.type
_entity_poly.pdbx_seq_one_letter_code
_entity_poly.pdbx_strand_id
1 'polypeptide(L)'
;MEEQHLSQKLSQLSTSSCKTTDPLLTRTSENREENVPDYLAKGSQSFEKIINQISSMEKIEELRQIGILIYQFSMIHLQKSLWIAYWKAEMGQLKSSNQMKNDNDHIGPQLWPLEVQSEIKMSTSNDTCRVFVTRYFSELDVQMKHYENELSNKKNQFSDYIQTIETFVQENLTPIRLYYEYQIAVVEYNYYDRVLELEYLQHNPAHCQ
;
A
#
# COMPACT_ATOMS: atom_id res chain seq x y z
N MET A 1 -28.61 17.48 19.70
CA MET A 1 -27.61 18.57 19.83
C MET A 1 -26.28 18.05 20.38
N GLU A 2 -26.26 16.94 21.15
CA GLU A 2 -25.03 16.30 21.64
C GLU A 2 -24.27 15.45 20.58
N GLU A 3 -24.97 14.91 19.58
CA GLU A 3 -24.35 14.14 18.48
C GLU A 3 -23.37 14.95 17.62
N GLN A 4 -23.69 16.23 17.36
CA GLN A 4 -22.78 17.12 16.61
C GLN A 4 -21.49 17.40 17.39
N HIS A 5 -21.56 17.37 18.73
CA HIS A 5 -20.43 17.67 19.60
C HIS A 5 -19.48 16.48 19.77
N LEU A 6 -19.99 15.24 19.60
CA LEU A 6 -19.21 13.99 19.61
C LEU A 6 -18.48 13.78 18.27
N SER A 7 -19.14 14.00 17.13
CA SER A 7 -18.47 13.97 15.83
C SER A 7 -17.38 15.03 15.72
N GLN A 8 -17.61 16.25 16.23
CA GLN A 8 -16.56 17.28 16.25
C GLN A 8 -15.37 16.91 17.15
N LYS A 9 -15.61 16.23 18.27
CA LYS A 9 -14.54 15.78 19.18
C LYS A 9 -13.69 14.66 18.59
N LEU A 10 -14.32 13.73 17.86
CA LEU A 10 -13.62 12.64 17.16
C LEU A 10 -12.81 13.19 15.98
N SER A 11 -13.35 14.14 15.21
CA SER A 11 -12.60 14.82 14.16
C SER A 11 -11.41 15.63 14.68
N GLN A 12 -11.51 16.19 15.89
CA GLN A 12 -10.41 16.95 16.51
C GLN A 12 -9.31 16.06 17.08
N LEU A 13 -9.64 14.87 17.61
CA LEU A 13 -8.66 13.89 18.11
C LEU A 13 -7.77 13.32 16.99
N SER A 14 -8.26 13.26 15.75
CA SER A 14 -7.48 12.85 14.57
C SER A 14 -6.51 13.91 14.04
N THR A 15 -6.50 15.13 14.61
CA THR A 15 -5.67 16.25 14.10
C THR A 15 -4.47 16.60 14.98
N SER A 16 -4.21 15.85 16.04
CA SER A 16 -3.04 16.07 16.91
C SER A 16 -1.93 15.06 16.63
N SER A 17 -0.87 15.54 15.97
CA SER A 17 0.45 14.88 15.76
C SER A 17 0.44 13.82 14.65
N CYS A 18 1.01 14.05 13.47
CA CYS A 18 2.38 14.49 13.22
C CYS A 18 2.40 15.38 11.96
N LYS A 19 3.05 16.54 12.02
CA LYS A 19 3.40 17.31 10.82
C LYS A 19 4.55 16.61 10.10
N THR A 20 4.27 15.45 9.52
CA THR A 20 5.07 14.89 8.45
C THR A 20 4.36 15.33 7.18
N THR A 21 4.90 16.33 6.51
CA THR A 21 4.54 16.66 5.13
C THR A 21 4.41 15.38 4.33
N ASP A 22 3.18 15.09 3.89
CA ASP A 22 2.80 13.88 3.18
C ASP A 22 3.57 13.81 1.84
N PRO A 23 4.60 12.94 1.70
CA PRO A 23 5.45 12.93 0.50
C PRO A 23 4.77 12.20 -0.67
N LEU A 24 3.62 11.58 -0.44
CA LEU A 24 3.08 10.55 -1.33
C LEU A 24 2.16 11.08 -2.44
N LEU A 25 1.60 12.28 -2.30
CA LEU A 25 0.38 12.68 -3.02
C LEU A 25 0.60 13.59 -4.25
N THR A 26 1.82 13.97 -4.60
CA THR A 26 2.12 14.74 -5.83
C THR A 26 2.50 13.86 -7.03
N ARG A 27 2.36 12.53 -6.94
CA ARG A 27 3.07 11.59 -7.83
C ARG A 27 2.20 10.75 -8.77
N THR A 28 1.06 11.28 -9.16
CA THR A 28 0.29 10.79 -10.30
C THR A 28 0.64 11.62 -11.53
N SER A 29 1.19 10.95 -12.54
CA SER A 29 1.40 11.43 -13.91
C SER A 29 2.19 12.74 -14.06
N GLU A 30 3.52 12.64 -14.03
CA GLU A 30 4.50 13.36 -14.87
C GLU A 30 5.84 13.37 -14.13
N ASN A 31 6.87 12.77 -14.74
CA ASN A 31 8.25 12.68 -14.26
C ASN A 31 8.49 11.94 -12.93
N ARG A 32 8.35 10.60 -12.94
CA ARG A 32 9.13 9.76 -12.02
C ARG A 32 10.52 9.56 -12.61
N GLU A 33 11.37 10.58 -12.53
CA GLU A 33 12.77 10.27 -12.27
C GLU A 33 12.79 9.44 -10.99
N GLU A 34 13.17 8.18 -11.16
CA GLU A 34 13.75 7.28 -10.18
C GLU A 34 14.07 7.95 -8.83
N ASN A 35 13.14 7.87 -7.85
CA ASN A 35 13.50 8.16 -6.46
C ASN A 35 14.31 6.97 -5.94
N VAL A 36 15.57 6.93 -6.33
CA VAL A 36 16.56 6.05 -5.72
C VAL A 36 16.71 6.50 -4.27
N PRO A 37 16.48 5.63 -3.28
CA PRO A 37 16.63 6.00 -1.89
C PRO A 37 18.11 6.24 -1.58
N ASP A 38 18.41 7.09 -0.60
CA ASP A 38 19.77 7.51 -0.26
C ASP A 38 20.73 6.33 -0.04
N TYR A 39 20.23 5.23 0.53
CA TYR A 39 21.01 4.03 0.78
C TYR A 39 21.43 3.29 -0.51
N LEU A 40 20.75 3.54 -1.64
CA LEU A 40 21.11 3.05 -2.99
C LEU A 40 21.63 4.16 -3.90
N ALA A 41 21.81 5.38 -3.40
CA ALA A 41 22.37 6.47 -4.19
C ALA A 41 23.82 6.16 -4.58
N LYS A 42 24.27 6.74 -5.69
CA LYS A 42 25.67 6.63 -6.12
C LYS A 42 26.58 7.24 -5.05
N GLY A 43 27.62 6.51 -4.63
CA GLY A 43 28.50 6.93 -3.52
C GLY A 43 27.97 6.63 -2.12
N SER A 44 26.87 5.89 -2.00
CA SER A 44 26.33 5.44 -0.72
C SER A 44 27.31 4.52 0.01
N GLN A 45 27.85 4.99 1.13
CA GLN A 45 28.77 4.21 1.96
C GLN A 45 28.10 2.96 2.54
N SER A 46 26.78 2.97 2.80
CA SER A 46 26.09 1.80 3.33
C SER A 46 26.02 0.66 2.32
N PHE A 47 25.71 0.99 1.06
CA PHE A 47 25.68 -0.02 0.00
C PHE A 47 27.08 -0.48 -0.38
N GLU A 48 28.02 0.45 -0.55
CA GLU A 48 29.41 0.11 -0.90
C GLU A 48 30.06 -0.79 0.15
N LYS A 49 29.79 -0.59 1.45
CA LYS A 49 30.29 -1.47 2.51
C LYS A 49 29.84 -2.92 2.33
N ILE A 50 28.57 -3.14 1.99
CA ILE A 50 28.03 -4.48 1.80
C ILE A 50 28.58 -5.09 0.51
N ILE A 51 28.62 -4.32 -0.58
CA ILE A 51 29.16 -4.82 -1.84
C ILE A 51 30.65 -5.15 -1.73
N ASN A 52 31.45 -4.33 -1.06
CA ASN A 52 32.88 -4.59 -0.87
C ASN A 52 33.15 -5.83 0.01
N GLN A 53 32.18 -6.30 0.81
CA GLN A 53 32.29 -7.55 1.56
C GLN A 53 32.06 -8.79 0.67
N ILE A 54 31.32 -8.62 -0.43
CA ILE A 54 30.88 -9.74 -1.26
C ILE A 54 31.49 -9.75 -2.67
N SER A 55 31.90 -8.61 -3.23
CA SER A 55 32.35 -8.49 -4.62
C SER A 55 33.52 -7.52 -4.81
N SER A 56 34.15 -7.56 -5.99
CA SER A 56 35.16 -6.60 -6.41
C SER A 56 34.53 -5.25 -6.77
N MET A 57 35.30 -4.15 -6.63
CA MET A 57 34.81 -2.80 -6.92
C MET A 57 34.25 -2.62 -8.33
N GLU A 58 34.70 -3.44 -9.28
CA GLU A 58 34.31 -3.36 -10.70
C GLU A 58 32.83 -3.66 -10.95
N LYS A 59 32.12 -4.29 -10.00
CA LYS A 59 30.70 -4.68 -10.16
C LYS A 59 29.73 -3.84 -9.33
N ILE A 60 30.22 -2.82 -8.61
CA ILE A 60 29.40 -2.05 -7.66
C ILE A 60 28.22 -1.38 -8.35
N GLU A 61 28.42 -0.86 -9.56
CA GLU A 61 27.38 -0.15 -10.32
C GLU A 61 26.25 -1.10 -10.73
N GLU A 62 26.56 -2.27 -11.28
CA GLU A 62 25.58 -3.27 -11.70
C GLU A 62 24.82 -3.84 -10.50
N LEU A 63 25.52 -4.11 -9.40
CA LEU A 63 24.91 -4.56 -8.16
C LEU A 63 23.99 -3.47 -7.57
N ARG A 64 24.35 -2.19 -7.71
CA ARG A 64 23.48 -1.08 -7.31
C ARG A 64 22.22 -1.00 -8.15
N GLN A 65 22.34 -1.17 -9.46
CA GLN A 65 21.17 -1.23 -10.37
C GLN A 65 20.24 -2.39 -9.98
N ILE A 66 20.78 -3.55 -9.63
CA ILE A 66 19.98 -4.67 -9.10
C ILE A 66 19.26 -4.25 -7.81
N GLY A 67 19.95 -3.57 -6.88
CA GLY A 67 19.33 -3.04 -5.66
C GLY A 67 18.19 -2.06 -5.95
N ILE A 68 18.35 -1.18 -6.94
CA ILE A 68 17.32 -0.23 -7.38
C ILE A 68 16.09 -0.98 -7.93
N LEU A 69 16.31 -1.99 -8.78
CA LEU A 69 15.23 -2.81 -9.32
C LEU A 69 14.46 -3.55 -8.21
N ILE A 70 15.16 -4.16 -7.25
CA ILE A 70 14.53 -4.84 -6.10
C ILE A 70 13.72 -3.84 -5.27
N TYR A 71 14.25 -2.64 -5.05
CA TYR A 71 13.56 -1.58 -4.32
C TYR A 71 12.29 -1.14 -5.05
N GLN A 72 12.37 -0.83 -6.34
CA GLN A 72 11.23 -0.41 -7.16
C GLN A 72 10.14 -1.49 -7.19
N PHE A 73 10.53 -2.74 -7.42
CA PHE A 73 9.62 -3.88 -7.40
C PHE A 73 8.91 -4.02 -6.04
N SER A 74 9.66 -3.91 -4.94
CA SER A 74 9.12 -4.00 -3.58
C SER A 74 8.18 -2.84 -3.24
N MET A 75 8.51 -1.62 -3.65
CA MET A 75 7.65 -0.45 -3.46
C MET A 75 6.33 -0.59 -4.20
N ILE A 76 6.35 -1.06 -5.45
CA ILE A 76 5.13 -1.34 -6.20
C ILE A 76 4.32 -2.44 -5.53
N HIS A 77 4.96 -3.50 -5.03
CA HIS A 77 4.27 -4.57 -4.31
C HIS A 77 3.55 -4.07 -3.04
N LEU A 78 4.20 -3.21 -2.24
CA LEU A 78 3.58 -2.59 -1.07
C LEU A 78 2.40 -1.71 -1.46
N GLN A 79 2.57 -0.85 -2.47
CA GLN A 79 1.50 -0.01 -2.98
C GLN A 79 0.31 -0.85 -3.48
N LYS A 80 0.58 -1.88 -4.29
CA LYS A 80 -0.44 -2.80 -4.79
C LYS A 80 -1.18 -3.50 -3.66
N SER A 81 -0.49 -3.89 -2.58
CA SER A 81 -1.11 -4.54 -1.42
C SER A 81 -2.16 -3.66 -0.73
N LEU A 82 -1.87 -2.36 -0.58
CA LEU A 82 -2.83 -1.39 -0.05
C LEU A 82 -4.05 -1.22 -0.98
N TRP A 83 -3.80 -1.08 -2.28
CA TRP A 83 -4.89 -0.99 -3.25
C TRP A 83 -5.76 -2.25 -3.31
N ILE A 84 -5.19 -3.43 -3.09
CA ILE A 84 -5.94 -4.67 -2.95
C ILE A 84 -6.84 -4.62 -1.72
N ALA A 85 -6.39 -4.06 -0.59
CA ALA A 85 -7.23 -3.89 0.60
C ALA A 85 -8.41 -2.95 0.30
N TYR A 86 -8.17 -1.84 -0.39
CA TYR A 86 -9.24 -0.94 -0.84
C TYR A 86 -10.25 -1.66 -1.77
N TRP A 87 -9.76 -2.44 -2.72
CA TRP A 87 -10.60 -3.23 -3.62
C TRP A 87 -11.43 -4.28 -2.88
N LYS A 88 -10.84 -4.96 -1.90
CA LYS A 88 -11.56 -5.94 -1.07
C LYS A 88 -12.65 -5.28 -0.22
N ALA A 89 -12.40 -4.08 0.31
CA ALA A 89 -13.42 -3.31 1.03
C ALA A 89 -14.62 -3.02 0.12
N GLU A 90 -14.35 -2.61 -1.12
CA GLU A 90 -15.40 -2.37 -2.09
C GLU A 90 -16.14 -3.65 -2.51
N MET A 91 -15.43 -4.76 -2.69
CA MET A 91 -16.07 -6.01 -3.07
C MET A 91 -16.82 -6.68 -1.92
N GLY A 92 -16.83 -6.09 -0.71
CA GLY A 92 -17.37 -6.72 0.48
C GLY A 92 -16.62 -7.98 0.92
N GLN A 93 -15.35 -8.09 0.54
CA GLN A 93 -14.50 -9.28 0.71
C GLN A 93 -13.52 -9.18 1.88
N LEU A 94 -13.52 -8.06 2.62
CA LEU A 94 -12.84 -8.00 3.92
C LEU A 94 -13.64 -8.84 4.92
N LYS A 95 -13.23 -10.10 5.10
CA LYS A 95 -13.96 -11.08 5.91
C LYS A 95 -14.16 -10.58 7.33
N SER A 96 -15.41 -10.35 7.75
CA SER A 96 -15.74 -10.13 9.16
C SER A 96 -15.26 -11.33 9.99
N SER A 97 -14.31 -11.09 10.90
CA SER A 97 -13.68 -12.12 11.72
C SER A 97 -14.64 -12.85 12.66
N ASN A 98 -15.92 -12.46 12.76
CA ASN A 98 -16.84 -12.96 13.79
C ASN A 98 -18.14 -13.59 13.27
N GLN A 99 -18.34 -13.77 11.97
CA GLN A 99 -19.53 -14.50 11.51
C GLN A 99 -19.30 -16.01 11.58
N MET A 100 -19.84 -16.58 12.66
CA MET A 100 -20.15 -18.00 12.80
C MET A 100 -20.74 -18.55 11.51
N LYS A 101 -20.11 -19.63 11.02
CA LYS A 101 -20.73 -20.77 10.35
C LYS A 101 -22.23 -20.59 10.12
N ASN A 102 -22.62 -20.08 8.96
CA ASN A 102 -23.65 -20.64 8.09
C ASN A 102 -23.75 -19.79 6.83
N ASP A 103 -23.94 -20.50 5.73
CA ASP A 103 -24.25 -20.05 4.36
C ASP A 103 -23.16 -19.44 3.49
N ASN A 104 -23.07 -20.04 2.30
CA ASN A 104 -22.29 -19.61 1.16
C ASN A 104 -22.79 -18.22 0.70
N ASP A 105 -21.88 -17.36 0.27
CA ASP A 105 -22.13 -16.08 -0.43
C ASP A 105 -22.61 -14.86 0.38
N HIS A 106 -22.21 -14.69 1.64
CA HIS A 106 -22.33 -13.38 2.29
C HIS A 106 -21.19 -12.44 1.90
N ILE A 107 -21.43 -11.68 0.83
CA ILE A 107 -20.66 -10.49 0.45
C ILE A 107 -21.05 -9.36 1.42
N GLY A 108 -20.07 -8.80 2.14
CA GLY A 108 -20.30 -7.66 3.02
C GLY A 108 -20.70 -6.38 2.27
N PRO A 109 -21.03 -5.29 2.98
CA PRO A 109 -21.36 -4.03 2.33
C PRO A 109 -20.21 -3.56 1.42
N GLN A 110 -20.57 -3.09 0.22
CA GLN A 110 -19.60 -2.59 -0.76
C GLN A 110 -19.27 -1.14 -0.45
N LEU A 111 -18.08 -0.91 0.12
CA LEU A 111 -17.69 0.39 0.65
C LEU A 111 -16.33 0.80 0.13
N TRP A 112 -16.28 1.92 -0.60
CA TRP A 112 -15.02 2.57 -0.93
C TRP A 112 -14.45 3.27 0.32
N PRO A 113 -13.18 3.02 0.68
CA PRO A 113 -12.49 3.81 1.69
C PRO A 113 -12.47 5.30 1.31
N LEU A 114 -12.52 6.18 2.31
CA LEU A 114 -12.57 7.63 2.11
C LEU A 114 -11.34 8.14 1.36
N GLU A 115 -10.21 7.48 1.57
CA GLU A 115 -8.93 7.74 0.91
C GLU A 115 -9.08 7.63 -0.61
N VAL A 116 -9.70 6.55 -1.10
CA VAL A 116 -9.96 6.34 -2.54
C VAL A 116 -10.92 7.39 -3.08
N GLN A 117 -11.99 7.70 -2.33
CA GLN A 117 -12.96 8.72 -2.74
C GLN A 117 -12.30 10.12 -2.83
N SER A 118 -11.39 10.42 -1.91
CA SER A 118 -10.66 11.69 -1.86
C SER A 118 -9.67 11.83 -3.02
N GLU A 119 -8.98 10.76 -3.41
CA GLU A 119 -8.04 10.75 -4.53
C GLU A 119 -8.74 10.97 -5.88
N ILE A 120 -9.94 10.41 -6.03
CA ILE A 120 -10.72 10.52 -7.27
C ILE A 120 -11.41 11.91 -7.38
N LYS A 121 -11.32 12.75 -6.34
CA LYS A 121 -11.85 14.14 -6.29
C LYS A 121 -13.28 14.25 -6.83
N MET A 122 -14.10 13.21 -6.64
CA MET A 122 -15.42 13.16 -7.25
C MET A 122 -16.51 12.72 -6.27
N SER A 123 -17.65 13.39 -6.40
CA SER A 123 -18.95 13.00 -5.87
C SER A 123 -19.69 12.04 -6.81
N THR A 124 -19.03 11.09 -7.48
CA THR A 124 -19.64 10.27 -8.55
C THR A 124 -19.50 8.75 -8.34
N SER A 125 -20.32 8.02 -9.11
CA SER A 125 -20.74 6.63 -8.96
C SER A 125 -19.61 5.61 -8.77
N ASN A 126 -19.94 4.50 -8.08
CA ASN A 126 -19.06 3.35 -7.85
C ASN A 126 -18.35 2.84 -9.11
N ASP A 127 -18.98 2.94 -10.29
CA ASP A 127 -18.40 2.51 -11.57
C ASP A 127 -17.15 3.31 -11.95
N THR A 128 -17.11 4.60 -11.63
CA THR A 128 -15.96 5.47 -11.92
C THR A 128 -14.76 5.06 -11.08
N CYS A 129 -15.00 4.74 -9.80
CA CYS A 129 -13.97 4.23 -8.89
C CYS A 129 -13.46 2.86 -9.35
N ARG A 130 -14.36 1.94 -9.76
CA ARG A 130 -13.99 0.63 -10.30
C ARG A 130 -13.07 0.76 -11.53
N VAL A 131 -13.43 1.61 -12.49
CA VAL A 131 -12.63 1.83 -13.71
C VAL A 131 -11.26 2.40 -13.38
N PHE A 132 -11.20 3.39 -12.48
CA PHE A 132 -9.95 3.98 -12.04
C PHE A 132 -9.02 2.93 -11.40
N VAL A 133 -9.51 2.20 -10.41
CA VAL A 133 -8.71 1.21 -9.67
C VAL A 133 -8.27 0.06 -10.59
N THR A 134 -9.13 -0.39 -11.50
CA THR A 134 -8.79 -1.44 -12.48
C THR A 134 -7.66 -0.97 -13.41
N ARG A 135 -7.77 0.25 -13.93
CA ARG A 135 -6.71 0.84 -14.76
C ARG A 135 -5.40 0.95 -13.97
N TYR A 136 -5.50 1.46 -12.75
CA TYR A 136 -4.34 1.60 -11.88
C TYR A 136 -3.64 0.26 -11.59
N PHE A 137 -4.40 -0.81 -11.30
CA PHE A 137 -3.84 -2.15 -11.16
C PHE A 137 -3.13 -2.63 -12.43
N SER A 138 -3.73 -2.39 -13.60
CA SER A 138 -3.09 -2.77 -14.87
C SER A 138 -1.77 -2.05 -15.10
N GLU A 139 -1.67 -0.77 -14.72
CA GLU A 139 -0.42 0.01 -14.81
C GLU A 139 0.66 -0.55 -13.86
N LEU A 140 0.29 -0.93 -12.63
CA LEU A 140 1.21 -1.57 -11.68
C LEU A 140 1.67 -2.95 -12.18
N ASP A 141 0.78 -3.75 -12.75
CA ASP A 141 1.12 -5.08 -13.28
C ASP A 141 2.13 -5.00 -14.43
N VAL A 142 1.95 -4.02 -15.33
CA VAL A 142 2.91 -3.76 -16.41
C VAL A 142 4.28 -3.40 -15.84
N GLN A 143 4.34 -2.53 -14.83
CA GLN A 143 5.60 -2.12 -14.20
C GLN A 143 6.27 -3.27 -13.44
N MET A 144 5.51 -4.05 -12.65
CA MET A 144 6.04 -5.22 -11.95
C MET A 144 6.65 -6.22 -12.94
N LYS A 145 5.93 -6.53 -14.02
CA LYS A 145 6.42 -7.44 -15.05
C LYS A 145 7.67 -6.92 -15.75
N HIS A 146 7.76 -5.62 -15.98
CA HIS A 146 8.97 -4.99 -16.51
C HIS A 146 10.17 -5.21 -15.59
N TYR A 147 10.06 -4.87 -14.31
CA TYR A 147 11.16 -5.04 -13.35
C TYR A 147 11.51 -6.51 -13.09
N GLU A 148 10.52 -7.40 -13.06
CA GLU A 148 10.73 -8.85 -12.93
C GLU A 148 11.54 -9.41 -14.10
N ASN A 149 11.25 -8.97 -15.33
CA ASN A 149 12.02 -9.35 -16.51
C ASN A 149 13.46 -8.84 -16.44
N GLU A 150 13.67 -7.58 -16.04
CA GLU A 150 15.01 -7.02 -15.89
C GLU A 150 15.82 -7.74 -14.80
N LEU A 151 15.20 -8.01 -13.64
CA LEU A 151 15.80 -8.80 -12.56
C LEU A 151 16.16 -10.21 -13.01
N SER A 152 15.27 -10.87 -13.74
CA SER A 152 15.52 -12.22 -14.27
C SER A 152 16.73 -12.25 -15.21
N ASN A 153 16.86 -11.24 -16.07
CA ASN A 153 18.03 -11.10 -16.95
C ASN A 153 19.32 -10.91 -16.15
N LYS A 154 19.30 -10.11 -15.08
CA LYS A 154 20.46 -9.85 -14.21
C LYS A 154 20.79 -11.04 -13.30
N LYS A 155 19.80 -11.86 -12.92
CA LYS A 155 19.96 -13.02 -12.04
C LYS A 155 20.86 -14.11 -12.60
N ASN A 156 20.87 -14.25 -13.92
CA ASN A 156 21.78 -15.16 -14.60
C ASN A 156 23.26 -14.72 -14.51
N GLN A 157 23.51 -13.42 -14.29
CA GLN A 157 24.86 -12.84 -14.25
C GLN A 157 25.38 -12.63 -12.82
N PHE A 158 24.49 -12.41 -11.84
CA PHE A 158 24.85 -12.02 -10.47
C PHE A 158 24.14 -12.87 -9.40
N SER A 159 23.85 -14.14 -9.68
CA SER A 159 23.09 -15.04 -8.79
C SER A 159 23.58 -15.02 -7.34
N ASP A 160 24.89 -15.00 -7.16
CA ASP A 160 25.54 -15.16 -5.85
C ASP A 160 25.37 -13.92 -4.95
N TYR A 161 25.01 -12.77 -5.53
CA TYR A 161 24.89 -11.49 -4.82
C TYR A 161 23.44 -11.08 -4.56
N ILE A 162 22.50 -11.64 -5.32
CA ILE A 162 21.10 -11.20 -5.30
C ILE A 162 20.49 -11.34 -3.91
N GLN A 163 20.69 -12.47 -3.25
CA GLN A 163 20.13 -12.69 -1.91
C GLN A 163 20.62 -11.65 -0.89
N THR A 164 21.90 -11.27 -0.96
CA THR A 164 22.50 -10.26 -0.07
C THR A 164 21.91 -8.88 -0.34
N ILE A 165 21.76 -8.50 -1.61
CA ILE A 165 21.19 -7.21 -2.01
C ILE A 165 19.70 -7.17 -1.65
N GLU A 166 18.96 -8.25 -1.89
CA GLU A 166 17.56 -8.38 -1.49
C GLU A 166 17.40 -8.17 0.01
N THR A 167 18.20 -8.85 0.83
CA THR A 167 18.17 -8.72 2.29
C THR A 167 18.44 -7.28 2.71
N PHE A 168 19.50 -6.66 2.18
CA PHE A 168 19.82 -5.26 2.46
C PHE A 168 18.68 -4.30 2.09
N VAL A 169 18.08 -4.48 0.91
CA VAL A 169 16.96 -3.63 0.47
C VAL A 169 15.74 -3.83 1.38
N GLN A 170 15.41 -5.07 1.75
CA GLN A 170 14.28 -5.36 2.65
C GLN A 170 14.47 -4.77 4.04
N GLU A 171 15.67 -4.84 4.61
CA GLU A 171 15.99 -4.22 5.90
C GLU A 171 15.73 -2.71 5.87
N ASN A 172 16.19 -2.02 4.81
CA ASN A 172 15.98 -0.58 4.66
C ASN A 172 14.53 -0.21 4.29
N LEU A 173 13.76 -1.13 3.71
CA LEU A 173 12.34 -0.95 3.41
C LEU A 173 11.42 -1.15 4.63
N THR A 174 11.93 -1.71 5.73
CA THR A 174 11.10 -2.08 6.91
C THR A 174 10.22 -0.92 7.42
N PRO A 175 10.72 0.32 7.58
CA PRO A 175 9.86 1.42 8.04
C PRO A 175 8.71 1.75 7.07
N ILE A 176 8.97 1.69 5.76
CA ILE A 176 7.97 1.93 4.72
C ILE A 176 6.97 0.79 4.70
N ARG A 177 7.43 -0.46 4.82
CA ARG A 177 6.57 -1.63 4.91
C ARG A 177 5.61 -1.51 6.11
N LEU A 178 6.11 -1.15 7.29
CA LEU A 178 5.27 -0.94 8.48
C LEU A 178 4.21 0.14 8.26
N TYR A 179 4.54 1.21 7.53
CA TYR A 179 3.56 2.22 7.14
C TYR A 179 2.43 1.64 6.29
N TYR A 180 2.75 0.87 5.25
CA TYR A 180 1.72 0.24 4.41
C TYR A 180 0.90 -0.80 5.17
N GLU A 181 1.53 -1.61 6.03
CA GLU A 181 0.82 -2.57 6.90
C GLU A 181 -0.15 -1.85 7.84
N TYR A 182 0.26 -0.71 8.42
CA TYR A 182 -0.61 0.12 9.23
C TYR A 182 -1.79 0.68 8.41
N GLN A 183 -1.55 1.22 7.22
CA GLN A 183 -2.63 1.74 6.37
C GLN A 183 -3.64 0.65 5.99
N ILE A 184 -3.17 -0.55 5.68
CA ILE A 184 -4.05 -1.70 5.43
C ILE A 184 -4.90 -2.01 6.66
N ALA A 185 -4.31 -2.04 7.85
CA ALA A 185 -5.05 -2.28 9.09
C ALA A 185 -6.11 -1.18 9.36
N VAL A 186 -5.82 0.09 9.04
CA VAL A 186 -6.78 1.18 9.14
C VAL A 186 -7.97 0.97 8.20
N VAL A 187 -7.72 0.55 6.96
CA VAL A 187 -8.79 0.22 5.99
C VAL A 187 -9.69 -0.87 6.53
N GLU A 188 -9.10 -1.94 7.04
CA GLU A 188 -9.82 -3.07 7.61
C GLU A 188 -10.66 -2.64 8.81
N TYR A 189 -10.07 -1.88 9.74
CA TYR A 189 -10.78 -1.38 10.92
C TYR A 189 -11.97 -0.50 10.53
N ASN A 190 -11.77 0.49 9.66
CA ASN A 190 -12.82 1.40 9.20
C ASN A 190 -13.94 0.65 8.48
N TYR A 191 -13.59 -0.37 7.69
CA TYR A 191 -14.57 -1.22 7.04
C TYR A 191 -15.45 -1.94 8.06
N TYR A 192 -14.85 -2.59 9.07
CA TYR A 192 -15.62 -3.34 10.07
C TYR A 192 -16.48 -2.43 10.94
N ASP A 193 -15.98 -1.28 11.36
CA ASP A 193 -16.76 -0.30 12.13
C ASP A 193 -18.01 0.11 11.34
N ARG A 194 -17.85 0.37 10.04
CA ARG A 194 -18.97 0.71 9.17
C ARG A 194 -19.96 -0.44 8.94
N VAL A 195 -19.47 -1.67 8.86
CA VAL A 195 -20.34 -2.86 8.77
C VAL A 195 -21.19 -2.98 10.03
N LEU A 196 -20.57 -2.84 11.22
CA LEU A 196 -21.27 -2.90 12.50
C LEU A 196 -22.33 -1.81 12.64
N GLU A 197 -22.02 -0.58 12.21
CA GLU A 197 -23.00 0.51 12.17
C GLU A 197 -24.21 0.14 11.30
N LEU A 198 -23.98 -0.44 10.11
CA LEU A 198 -25.05 -0.85 9.21
C LEU A 198 -25.89 -2.00 9.78
N GLU A 199 -25.25 -3.00 10.40
CA GLU A 199 -25.94 -4.09 11.11
C GLU A 199 -26.80 -3.54 12.26
N TYR A 200 -26.24 -2.65 13.08
CA TYR A 200 -26.98 -2.01 14.19
C TYR A 200 -28.22 -1.26 13.70
N LEU A 201 -28.10 -0.51 12.61
CA LEU A 201 -29.23 0.22 12.01
C LEU A 201 -30.31 -0.73 11.45
N GLN A 202 -29.92 -1.87 10.87
CA GLN A 202 -30.87 -2.87 10.37
C GLN A 202 -31.72 -3.49 11.48
N HIS A 203 -31.15 -3.66 12.68
CA HIS A 203 -31.88 -4.18 13.84
C HIS A 203 -32.84 -3.17 14.49
N ASN A 204 -32.91 -1.94 13.97
CA ASN A 204 -33.86 -0.90 14.33
C ASN A 204 -34.14 -0.80 15.85
N PRO A 205 -33.11 -0.58 16.68
CA PRO A 205 -33.17 -0.71 18.15
C PRO A 205 -34.16 0.25 18.82
N ALA A 206 -34.65 1.26 18.09
CA ALA A 206 -35.72 2.15 18.53
C ALA A 206 -37.12 1.48 18.60
N HIS A 207 -37.27 0.24 18.09
CA HIS A 207 -38.54 -0.50 18.08
C HIS A 207 -38.63 -1.63 19.12
N CYS A 208 -37.63 -1.81 19.98
CA CYS A 208 -37.73 -2.68 21.15
C CYS A 208 -38.34 -1.90 22.33
N GLN A 209 -39.67 -1.76 22.33
CA GLN A 209 -40.48 -1.41 23.50
C GLN A 209 -41.34 -2.59 23.91
#